data_AF-A0A535PT30-F1
#
_entry.id   AF-A0A535PT30-F1
#
_cell.length_a   1.000
_cell.length_b   1.000
_cell.length_c   1.000
_cell.angle_alpha   90.00
_cell.angle_beta   90.00
_cell.angle_gamma   90.00
#
_symmetry.space_group_name_H-M   'P 1'
#
loop_
_entity.id
_entity.type
_entity.pdbx_description
1 polymer ?
#
loop_
_entity_poly.entity_id
_entity_poly.type
_entity_poly.pdbx_seq_one_letter_code
_entity_poly.pdbx_strand_id
1 'polypeptide(L)' 'MRFPFTFMGVVALGIAAWVVFYLAGHRGLDRLAEGIAGATAVISFGFGVYVLIRRVRRGPQH' A
#
# COMPACT_ATOMS: atom_id res chain seq x y z
N MET A 1 14.45 -7.39 -15.52
CA MET A 1 13.41 -6.45 -15.02
C MET A 1 12.06 -7.17 -14.94
N ARG A 2 11.53 -7.50 -13.75
CA ARG A 2 10.11 -7.89 -13.57
C ARG A 2 9.25 -6.65 -13.30
N PHE A 3 9.38 -5.68 -14.21
CA PHE A 3 8.96 -4.29 -14.10
C PHE A 3 7.52 -4.07 -13.57
N PRO A 4 6.49 -4.90 -13.84
CA PRO A 4 5.15 -4.62 -13.30
C PRO A 4 5.03 -4.87 -11.80
N PHE A 5 5.58 -5.96 -11.25
CA PHE A 5 5.21 -6.39 -9.90
C PHE A 5 5.80 -5.50 -8.80
N THR A 6 7.07 -5.11 -8.94
CA THR A 6 7.71 -4.20 -7.97
C THR A 6 7.13 -2.79 -8.05
N PHE A 7 6.84 -2.31 -9.26
CA PHE A 7 6.14 -1.05 -9.48
C PHE A 7 4.77 -1.04 -8.81
N MET A 8 3.96 -2.09 -9.00
CA MET A 8 2.67 -2.25 -8.33
C MET A 8 2.81 -2.20 -6.80
N GLY A 9 3.86 -2.81 -6.23
CA GLY A 9 4.13 -2.74 -4.79
C GLY A 9 4.41 -1.31 -4.30
N VAL A 10 5.22 -0.55 -5.04
CA VAL A 10 5.53 0.86 -4.71
C VAL A 10 4.28 1.74 -4.85
N VAL A 11 3.49 1.55 -5.90
CA VAL A 11 2.22 2.26 -6.10
C VAL A 11 1.24 1.95 -4.96
N ALA A 12 1.14 0.68 -4.54
CA ALA A 12 0.28 0.30 -3.41
C ALA A 12 0.72 0.97 -2.10
N LEU A 13 2.02 1.12 -1.85
CA LEU A 13 2.51 1.89 -0.70
C LEU A 13 2.16 3.37 -0.81
N GLY A 14 2.29 3.95 -1.99
CA GLY A 14 1.90 5.34 -2.26
C GLY A 14 0.41 5.58 -2.00
N ILE A 15 -0.45 4.66 -2.45
CA ILE A 15 -1.89 4.71 -2.19
C ILE A 15 -2.17 4.60 -0.69
N ALA A 16 -1.54 3.65 0.02
CA ALA A 16 -1.70 3.51 1.45
C ALA A 16 -1.31 4.79 2.21
N ALA A 17 -0.16 5.37 1.89
CA ALA A 17 0.31 6.61 2.50
C ALA A 17 -0.65 7.79 2.22
N TRP A 18 -1.13 7.89 0.98
CA TRP A 18 -2.10 8.91 0.58
C TRP A 18 -3.41 8.79 1.36
N VAL A 19 -3.96 7.58 1.46
CA VAL A 19 -5.22 7.36 2.18
C VAL A 19 -5.08 7.69 3.67
N VAL A 20 -3.97 7.32 4.30
CA VAL A 20 -3.68 7.69 5.70
C VAL A 20 -3.63 9.21 5.86
N PHE A 21 -2.97 9.92 4.93
CA PHE A 21 -2.91 11.38 4.95
C PHE A 21 -4.29 12.02 4.76
N TYR A 22 -5.09 11.48 3.84
CA TYR A 22 -6.46 11.94 3.58
C TYR A 22 -7.34 11.83 4.82
N LEU A 23 -7.32 10.67 5.49
CA LEU A 23 -8.08 10.44 6.72
C LEU A 23 -7.59 11.32 7.88
N ALA A 24 -6.28 11.57 7.97
CA ALA A 24 -5.72 12.48 8.97
C ALA A 24 -6.21 13.93 8.79
N GLY A 25 -6.40 14.38 7.55
CA GLY A 25 -6.93 15.70 7.21
C GLY A 25 -8.46 15.80 7.27
N HIS A 26 -9.19 14.69 7.16
CA HIS A 26 -10.65 14.66 7.06
C HIS A 26 -11.31 13.83 8.17
N ARG A 27 -11.14 14.28 9.43
CA ARG A 27 -11.71 13.64 10.64
C ARG A 27 -13.23 13.73 10.79
N GLY A 28 -13.93 14.33 9.82
CA GLY A 28 -15.38 14.44 9.78
C GLY A 28 -16.04 13.50 8.76
N LEU A 29 -15.30 12.52 8.22
CA LEU A 29 -15.85 11.55 7.28
C LEU A 29 -16.91 10.67 7.94
N ASP A 30 -17.88 10.21 7.14
CA ASP A 30 -18.80 9.18 7.58
C ASP A 30 -18.04 7.91 8.00
N ARG A 31 -18.47 7.26 9.09
CA ARG A 31 -17.77 6.12 9.69
C ARG A 31 -17.61 4.94 8.72
N LEU A 32 -18.56 4.73 7.82
CA LEU A 32 -18.47 3.66 6.83
C LEU A 32 -17.36 3.97 5.81
N ALA A 33 -17.32 5.22 5.34
CA ALA A 33 -16.30 5.68 4.40
C ALA A 33 -14.91 5.65 5.02
N GLU A 34 -14.77 6.08 6.29
CA GLU A 34 -13.53 5.98 7.05
C GLU A 34 -13.06 4.52 7.20
N GLY A 35 -13.98 3.60 7.53
CA GLY A 35 -13.68 2.18 7.66
C GLY A 35 -13.18 1.55 6.35
N ILE A 36 -13.84 1.85 5.22
CA ILE A 36 -13.44 1.34 3.90
C ILE A 36 -12.08 1.91 3.49
N ALA A 37 -11.86 3.20 3.71
CA ALA A 37 -10.59 3.84 3.42
C ALA A 37 -9.45 3.24 4.27
N GLY A 38 -9.68 3.08 5.58
CA GLY A 38 -8.71 2.47 6.48
C GLY A 38 -8.36 1.03 6.10
N ALA A 39 -9.37 0.20 5.79
CA ALA A 39 -9.16 -1.18 5.31
C ALA A 39 -8.34 -1.21 4.02
N THR A 40 -8.66 -0.33 3.07
CA THR A 40 -7.92 -0.20 1.81
C THR A 40 -6.46 0.15 2.06
N ALA A 41 -6.19 1.12 2.94
CA ALA A 41 -4.82 1.52 3.28
C ALA A 41 -4.01 0.35 3.85
N VAL A 42 -4.59 -0.42 4.78
CA VAL A 42 -3.94 -1.60 5.38
C VAL A 42 -3.63 -2.66 4.33
N ILE A 43 -4.57 -2.98 3.44
CA ILE A 43 -4.39 -3.98 2.39
C ILE A 43 -3.30 -3.54 1.40
N SER A 44 -3.37 -2.30 0.93
CA SER A 44 -2.38 -1.74 0.00
C SER A 44 -0.99 -1.68 0.63
N PHE A 45 -0.90 -1.30 1.90
CA PHE A 45 0.37 -1.30 2.63
C PHE A 45 0.94 -2.70 2.76
N GLY A 46 0.13 -3.67 3.23
CA GLY A 46 0.54 -5.06 3.38
C GLY A 46 1.00 -5.68 2.07
N PHE A 47 0.28 -5.43 0.98
CA PHE A 47 0.67 -5.89 -0.36
C PHE A 47 1.99 -5.28 -0.81
N GLY A 48 2.15 -3.96 -0.68
CA GLY A 48 3.37 -3.26 -1.06
C GLY A 48 4.60 -3.75 -0.28
N VAL A 49 4.46 -3.88 1.04
CA VAL A 49 5.51 -4.41 1.93
C VAL A 49 5.84 -5.87 1.57
N TYR A 50 4.83 -6.72 1.37
CA TYR A 50 5.02 -8.12 0.98
C TYR A 50 5.83 -8.23 -0.32
N VAL A 51 5.48 -7.46 -1.34
CA VAL A 51 6.19 -7.47 -2.62
C VAL A 51 7.64 -7.03 -2.47
N LEU A 52 7.89 -5.97 -1.71
CA LEU A 52 9.26 -5.50 -1.46
C LEU A 52 10.09 -6.53 -0.69
N ILE A 53 9.54 -7.10 0.39
CA ILE A 53 10.22 -8.15 1.17
C ILE A 53 10.51 -9.36 0.28
N ARG A 54 9.53 -9.82 -0.50
CA ARG A 54 9.69 -10.95 -1.43
C ARG A 54 10.78 -10.67 -2.47
N ARG A 55 10.90 -9.42 -2.95
CA ARG A 55 11.95 -9.00 -3.87
C ARG A 55 13.33 -9.09 -3.22
N VAL A 56 13.48 -8.51 -2.03
CA VAL A 56 14.76 -8.51 -1.29
C VAL A 56 15.20 -9.94 -0.95
N ARG A 57 14.27 -10.78 -0.48
CA ARG A 57 14.56 -12.17 -0.08
C ARG A 57 14.90 -13.11 -1.23
N ARG A 58 14.44 -12.83 -2.46
CA ARG A 58 14.68 -13.73 -3.59
C ARG A 58 16.03 -13.54 -4.27
N GLY A 59 16.81 -12.53 -3.89
CA GLY A 59 18.16 -12.27 -4.42
C GLY A 59 18.22 -12.11 -5.96
N PRO A 60 19.33 -11.63 -6.53
CA PRO A 60 19.61 -11.87 -7.93
C PRO A 60 19.72 -13.40 -8.11
N GLN A 61 18.77 -14.01 -8.82
CA GLN A 61 18.94 -15.38 -9.28
C GLN A 61 20.11 -15.35 -10.28
N HIS A 62 21.31 -15.70 -9.80
CA HIS A 62 22.47 -16.00 -10.63
C HIS A 62 22.24 -17.31 -11.39
#